data_AF-A0A5K1DFS3-F1
#
_entry.id   AF-A0A5K1DFS3-F1
#
_cell.length_a   1.000
_cell.length_b   1.000
_cell.length_c   1.000
_cell.angle_alpha   90.00
_cell.angle_beta   90.00
_cell.angle_gamma   90.00
#
_symmetry.space_group_name_H-M   'P 1'
#
loop_
_entity.id
_entity.type
_entity.pdbx_description
1 polymer ?
#
loop_
_entity_poly.entity_id
_entity_poly.type
_entity_poly.pdbx_seq_one_letter_code
_entity_poly.pdbx_strand_id
1 'polypeptide(L)' 'NHVKQQAGSIQLGSKHIFTYEDIVKITRNFQTLIGDGGSGSVYYGRLNNGNDVAVKVLKDLEQQGSKQFVAE' A
#
# COMPACT_ATOMS: atom_id res chain seq x y z
N ASN A 1 31.27 27.07 -11.19
CA ASN A 1 30.78 25.75 -10.75
C ASN A 1 29.27 25.71 -10.77
N HIS A 2 28.74 24.97 -11.75
CA HIS A 2 27.33 24.91 -12.11
C HIS A 2 26.66 23.75 -11.35
N VAL A 3 26.26 23.95 -10.10
CA VAL A 3 25.42 22.98 -9.36
C VAL A 3 23.96 23.33 -9.62
N LYS A 4 23.41 22.79 -10.72
CA LYS A 4 21.96 22.79 -10.94
C LYS A 4 21.36 21.79 -9.94
N GLN A 5 20.76 22.30 -8.88
CA GLN A 5 19.86 21.52 -8.04
C GLN A 5 18.59 21.25 -8.87
N GLN A 6 18.49 20.08 -9.49
CA GLN A 6 17.21 19.57 -9.97
C GLN A 6 16.39 19.20 -8.74
N ALA A 7 15.57 20.13 -8.25
CA ALA A 7 14.46 19.79 -7.40
C ALA A 7 13.57 18.82 -8.19
N GLY A 8 13.61 17.54 -7.84
CA GLY A 8 12.67 16.55 -8.37
C GLY A 8 11.26 17.05 -8.10
N SER A 9 10.48 17.26 -9.16
CA SER A 9 9.07 17.61 -9.06
C SER A 9 8.36 16.50 -8.31
N ILE A 10 7.88 16.78 -7.09
CA ILE A 10 6.93 15.89 -6.41
C ILE A 10 5.62 15.99 -7.19
N GLN A 11 5.39 15.03 -8.09
CA GLN A 11 4.13 14.91 -8.82
C GLN A 11 3.05 14.51 -7.80
N LEU A 12 2.34 15.49 -7.24
CA LEU A 12 1.20 15.26 -6.36
C LEU A 12 0.03 14.69 -7.18
N GLY A 13 0.00 13.36 -7.26
CA GLY A 13 -1.21 12.54 -7.33
C GLY A 13 -2.07 12.63 -8.60
N SER A 14 -1.66 11.96 -9.67
CA SER A 14 -2.64 11.43 -10.64
C SER A 14 -3.37 10.26 -9.98
N LYS A 15 -4.68 10.37 -9.74
CA LYS A 15 -5.48 9.25 -9.24
C LYS A 15 -5.57 8.18 -10.34
N HIS A 16 -4.95 7.03 -10.11
CA HIS A 16 -5.06 5.89 -11.01
C HIS A 16 -5.97 4.84 -10.37
N ILE A 17 -6.95 4.36 -11.14
CA ILE A 17 -7.87 3.30 -10.69
C ILE A 17 -7.26 1.96 -11.11
N PHE A 18 -7.14 1.05 -10.16
CA PHE A 18 -6.68 -0.32 -10.39
C PHE A 18 -7.83 -1.28 -10.12
N THR A 19 -7.97 -2.28 -10.98
CA THR A 19 -8.89 -3.39 -10.73
C THR A 19 -8.30 -4.33 -9.68
N TYR A 20 -9.13 -5.21 -9.10
CA TYR A 20 -8.63 -6.24 -8.20
C TYR A 20 -7.59 -7.15 -8.87
N GLU A 21 -7.81 -7.51 -10.14
CA GLU A 21 -6.87 -8.30 -10.93
C GLU A 21 -5.52 -7.60 -11.10
N ASP A 22 -5.51 -6.28 -11.27
CA ASP A 22 -4.27 -5.50 -11.31
C ASP A 22 -3.54 -5.59 -9.97
N ILE A 23 -4.25 -5.45 -8.85
CA ILE A 23 -3.66 -5.56 -7.51
C ILE A 23 -3.04 -6.95 -7.30
N VAL A 24 -3.75 -8.02 -7.70
CA VAL A 24 -3.23 -9.39 -7.64
C VAL A 24 -1.93 -9.51 -8.47
N LYS A 25 -1.90 -8.98 -9.69
CA LYS A 25 -0.70 -9.01 -10.54
C LYS A 25 0.46 -8.21 -9.93
N ILE A 26 0.19 -6.97 -9.51
CA ILE A 26 1.18 -6.05 -8.91
C ILE A 26 1.84 -6.66 -7.68
N THR A 27 1.05 -7.33 -6.82
CA THR A 27 1.51 -7.94 -5.57
C THR A 27 1.98 -9.39 -5.72
N ARG A 28 1.99 -9.94 -6.94
CA ARG A 28 2.25 -11.36 -7.22
C ARG A 28 1.39 -12.29 -6.35
N ASN A 29 0.09 -12.03 -6.33
CA ASN A 29 -0.89 -12.72 -5.49
C ASN A 29 -0.59 -12.56 -3.98
N PHE A 30 -0.35 -11.31 -3.55
CA PHE A 30 -0.09 -10.96 -2.14
C PHE A 30 1.10 -11.74 -1.53
N GLN A 31 2.13 -12.05 -2.33
CA GLN A 31 3.21 -12.95 -1.93
C GLN A 31 4.13 -12.38 -0.83
N THR A 32 4.42 -11.09 -0.87
CA THR A 32 5.42 -10.46 0.02
C THR A 32 4.74 -9.47 0.96
N LEU A 33 4.48 -9.91 2.19
CA LEU A 33 4.05 -9.03 3.28
C LEU A 33 5.23 -8.19 3.77
N ILE A 34 5.06 -6.87 3.84
CA ILE A 34 6.07 -5.92 4.34
C ILE A 34 5.64 -5.19 5.61
N GLY A 35 4.38 -5.35 6.03
CA GLY A 35 3.91 -4.87 7.33
C GLY A 35 2.52 -5.40 7.68
N ASP A 36 2.27 -5.62 8.96
CA ASP A 36 0.94 -5.98 9.48
C ASP A 36 0.65 -5.20 10.76
N GLY A 37 -0.61 -4.79 10.94
CA GLY A 37 -1.06 -4.16 12.16
C GLY A 37 -2.58 -4.01 12.23
N GLY A 38 -3.06 -3.24 13.21
CA GLY A 38 -4.50 -3.04 13.45
C GLY A 38 -5.24 -2.33 12.31
N SER A 39 -4.53 -1.64 11.42
CA SER A 39 -5.14 -0.97 10.26
C SER A 39 -5.14 -1.80 8.98
N GLY A 40 -4.61 -3.02 9.01
CA GLY A 40 -4.51 -3.90 7.85
C GLY A 40 -3.12 -4.48 7.61
N SER A 41 -2.99 -5.16 6.47
CA SER A 41 -1.77 -5.79 6.00
C SER A 41 -1.23 -5.03 4.78
N VAL A 42 0.08 -4.84 4.70
CA VAL A 42 0.75 -4.11 3.62
C VAL A 42 1.64 -5.06 2.85
N TYR A 43 1.43 -5.15 1.55
CA TYR A 43 2.17 -6.02 0.64
C TYR A 43 3.06 -5.21 -0.29
N TYR A 44 4.22 -5.75 -0.60
CA TYR A 44 5.07 -5.23 -1.66
C TYR A 44 4.45 -5.55 -3.02
N GLY A 45 4.55 -4.59 -3.94
CA GLY A 45 4.21 -4.79 -5.33
C GLY A 45 5.11 -3.99 -6.26
N ARG A 46 5.08 -4.33 -7.54
CA ARG A 46 5.79 -3.61 -8.60
C ARG A 46 4.84 -3.34 -9.76
N LEU A 47 4.73 -2.07 -10.14
CA LEU A 47 3.95 -1.63 -11.30
C LEU A 47 4.66 -2.02 -12.60
N ASN A 48 3.91 -2.06 -13.71
CA ASN A 48 4.46 -2.40 -15.04
C ASN A 48 5.56 -1.43 -15.53
N ASN A 49 5.57 -0.19 -15.01
CA ASN A 49 6.60 0.79 -15.30
C ASN A 49 7.89 0.59 -14.46
N GLY A 50 7.96 -0.46 -13.64
CA GLY A 50 9.10 -0.78 -12.79
C GLY A 50 9.06 -0.13 -11.40
N ASN A 51 8.08 0.74 -11.12
CA ASN A 51 7.99 1.42 -9.83
C ASN A 51 7.55 0.47 -8.72
N ASP A 52 8.29 0.51 -7.61
CA ASP A 52 7.94 -0.19 -6.38
C ASP A 52 6.80 0.52 -5.64
N VAL A 53 5.86 -0.27 -5.13
CA VAL A 53 4.67 0.23 -4.42
C VAL A 53 4.36 -0.61 -3.19
N ALA A 54 3.69 0.00 -2.23
CA ALA A 54 3.10 -0.67 -1.07
C ALA A 54 1.58 -0.73 -1.25
N VAL A 55 1.02 -1.93 -1.24
CA VAL A 55 -0.42 -2.18 -1.35
C VAL A 55 -0.97 -2.50 0.03
N LYS A 56 -1.78 -1.59 0.59
CA LYS A 56 -2.44 -1.81 1.88
C LYS A 56 -3.82 -2.44 1.69
N VAL A 57 -4.02 -3.58 2.33
CA VAL A 57 -5.30 -4.28 2.44
C VAL A 57 -5.87 -4.00 3.83
N LEU A 58 -7.00 -3.32 3.89
CA LEU A 58 -7.68 -3.04 5.16
C LEU A 58 -8.32 -4.33 5.68
N LYS A 59 -8.16 -4.61 6.97
CA LYS A 59 -8.93 -5.66 7.65
C LYS A 59 -10.35 -5.15 7.82
N ASP A 60 -11.36 -5.95 7.47
CA ASP A 60 -12.76 -5.58 7.66
C ASP A 60 -13.02 -5.20 9.12
N LEU A 61 -13.63 -4.03 9.33
CA LEU A 61 -13.98 -3.51 10.66
C LEU A 61 -14.98 -4.40 11.42
N GLU A 62 -15.64 -5.34 10.74
CA GLU A 62 -16.71 -6.16 11.34
C GLU A 62 -16.22 -7.10 12.47
N GLN A 63 -14.91 -7.34 12.59
CA GLN A 63 -14.35 -8.21 13.64
C GLN A 63 -13.72 -7.46 14.82
N GLN A 64 -13.61 -6.12 14.76
CA GLN A 64 -12.94 -5.32 15.80
C GLN A 64 -13.92 -4.64 16.77
N GLY A 65 -15.22 -4.97 16.69
CA GLY A 65 -16.27 -4.33 17.48
C GLY A 65 -16.82 -5.11 18.68
N SER A 66 -16.46 -6.38 18.89
CA SER A 66 -17.21 -7.23 19.85
C SER A 66 -16.41 -7.87 20.98
N LYS A 67 -15.08 -7.76 21.05
CA LYS A 67 -14.33 -8.59 22.01
C LYS A 67 -13.12 -7.99 22.74
N GLN A 68 -12.75 -6.75 22.51
CA GLN A 68 -11.52 -6.19 23.10
C GLN A 68 -11.73 -4.82 23.71
N PHE A 69 -12.65 -4.69 24.66
CA PHE A 69 -12.53 -3.68 25.73
C PHE A 69 -13.35 -4.11 26.95
N VAL A 70 -12.79 -5.05 27.72
CA VAL A 70 -13.09 -5.16 29.15
C VAL A 70 -11.75 -4.97 29.83
N ALA A 71 -11.46 -3.74 30.22
CA ALA A 71 -10.50 -3.49 31.29
C ALA A 71 -11.31 -3.65 32.59
N GLU A 72 -11.02 -4.69 33.37
CA GLU A 72 -11.29 -4.69 34.81
C GLU A 72 -10.39 -3.66 35.50
#